data_AF-A0A7Y7U0Z3-F1
#
_entry.id   AF-A0A7Y7U0Z3-F1
#
_cell.length_a   1.000
_cell.length_b   1.000
_cell.length_c   1.000
_cell.angle_alpha   90.00
_cell.angle_beta   90.00
_cell.angle_gamma   90.00
#
_symmetry.space_group_name_H-M   'P 1'
#
loop_
_entity.id
_entity.type
_entity.pdbx_description
1 polymer ?
#
loop_
_entity_poly.entity_id
_entity_poly.type
_entity_poly.pdbx_seq_one_letter_code
_entity_poly.pdbx_strand_id
1 'polypeptide(L)'
;MNTEPKKSRYINFPICLLANAQENFQKTCSNILSYGLFIFCQSHPQKNKSEQFNQAMDYYKVTIENPELSYAQGERLFNEIPPKNPKAGISTKTLMDFYTNPKSEFEIDSFLAFCGMRSILQKKAYCKITNEYLLARMAGLTSPMNDQKLPIMVTKYQKRYQIDKLREQLQINWGLKLYSYHARGYYISFKLTIEELITQVEMRRAKSNKQRRISEKKAFVTQVLFKIGKSQYV
;
A
#
# COMPACT_ATOMS: atom_id res chain seq x y z
N MET A 1 -15.70 -11.46 -31.82
CA MET A 1 -16.00 -11.80 -30.41
C MET A 1 -15.26 -10.83 -29.49
N ASN A 2 -15.96 -9.86 -28.91
CA ASN A 2 -15.40 -9.00 -27.87
C ASN A 2 -15.40 -9.79 -26.56
N THR A 3 -14.29 -10.45 -26.23
CA THR A 3 -14.10 -10.96 -24.87
C THR A 3 -13.77 -9.76 -23.98
N GLU A 4 -14.72 -9.34 -23.15
CA GLU A 4 -14.41 -8.44 -22.04
C GLU A 4 -13.17 -8.96 -21.30
N PRO A 5 -12.19 -8.10 -20.96
CA PRO A 5 -11.01 -8.55 -20.24
C PRO A 5 -11.46 -9.17 -18.90
N LYS A 6 -11.27 -10.49 -18.76
CA LYS A 6 -11.62 -11.25 -17.55
C LYS A 6 -11.08 -10.51 -16.33
N LYS A 7 -11.98 -9.95 -15.52
CA LYS A 7 -11.64 -9.19 -14.32
C LYS A 7 -10.71 -10.01 -13.42
N SER A 8 -9.47 -9.55 -13.22
CA SER A 8 -8.52 -10.21 -12.34
C SER A 8 -9.01 -10.13 -10.89
N ARG A 9 -8.86 -11.24 -10.16
CA ARG A 9 -9.23 -11.32 -8.73
C ARG A 9 -8.11 -10.74 -7.89
N TYR A 10 -8.44 -10.12 -6.77
CA TYR A 10 -7.48 -9.47 -5.89
C TYR A 10 -7.48 -10.12 -4.51
N ILE A 11 -6.29 -10.40 -4.00
CA ILE A 11 -6.06 -10.83 -2.63
C ILE A 11 -5.65 -9.62 -1.80
N ASN A 12 -6.26 -9.49 -0.62
CA ASN A 12 -5.85 -8.51 0.38
C ASN A 12 -5.11 -9.21 1.52
N PHE A 13 -3.93 -8.72 1.86
CA PHE A 13 -3.07 -9.37 2.86
C PHE A 13 -2.36 -8.34 3.76
N PRO A 14 -2.08 -8.68 5.03
CA PRO A 14 -1.31 -7.86 5.96
C PRO A 14 0.11 -7.57 5.46
N ILE A 15 0.56 -6.31 5.54
CA ILE A 15 1.87 -5.92 5.03
C ILE A 15 3.03 -6.64 5.73
N CYS A 16 2.85 -7.08 6.97
CA CYS A 16 3.86 -7.85 7.72
C CYS A 16 4.26 -9.16 7.04
N LEU A 17 3.45 -9.70 6.12
CA LEU A 17 3.85 -10.87 5.32
C LEU A 17 4.99 -10.56 4.33
N LEU A 18 5.30 -9.29 4.08
CA LEU A 18 6.46 -8.87 3.29
C LEU A 18 7.77 -8.89 4.10
N ALA A 19 7.69 -9.10 5.42
CA ALA A 19 8.89 -9.26 6.23
C ALA A 19 9.71 -10.44 5.67
N ASN A 20 11.03 -10.25 5.59
CA ASN A 20 11.99 -11.26 5.13
C ASN A 20 11.78 -11.74 3.68
N ALA A 21 11.11 -10.94 2.84
CA ALA A 21 10.84 -11.30 1.44
C ALA A 21 12.10 -11.60 0.61
N GLN A 22 13.28 -11.11 1.00
CA GLN A 22 14.54 -11.35 0.31
C GLN A 22 15.18 -12.70 0.69
N GLU A 23 14.83 -13.27 1.85
CA GLU A 23 15.34 -14.59 2.26
C GLU A 23 14.65 -15.69 1.45
N ASN A 24 13.33 -15.57 1.28
CA ASN A 24 12.55 -16.53 0.49
C ASN A 24 11.28 -15.88 -0.09
N PHE A 25 11.43 -15.26 -1.26
CA PHE A 25 10.33 -14.55 -1.90
C PHE A 25 9.19 -15.47 -2.36
N GLN A 26 9.50 -16.69 -2.76
CA GLN A 26 8.48 -17.70 -3.11
C GLN A 26 7.63 -18.04 -1.89
N LYS A 27 8.25 -18.21 -0.71
CA LYS A 27 7.53 -18.43 0.54
C LYS A 27 6.69 -17.22 0.92
N THR A 28 7.18 -15.99 0.71
CA THR A 28 6.37 -14.78 0.87
C THR A 28 5.12 -14.81 -0.01
N CYS A 29 5.25 -15.13 -1.31
CA CYS A 29 4.10 -15.22 -2.21
C CYS A 29 3.12 -16.34 -1.78
N SER A 30 3.64 -17.51 -1.40
CA SER A 30 2.84 -18.64 -0.90
C SER A 30 2.08 -18.29 0.38
N ASN A 31 2.71 -17.56 1.31
CA ASN A 31 2.07 -17.09 2.54
C ASN A 31 0.96 -16.08 2.25
N ILE A 32 1.19 -15.13 1.33
CA ILE A 32 0.17 -14.17 0.87
C ILE A 32 -1.04 -14.90 0.29
N LEU A 33 -0.79 -15.88 -0.59
CA LEU A 33 -1.84 -16.67 -1.23
C LEU A 33 -2.63 -17.48 -0.21
N SER A 34 -1.95 -18.24 0.64
CA SER A 34 -2.56 -19.09 1.68
C SER A 34 -3.41 -18.26 2.65
N TYR A 35 -2.92 -17.10 3.09
CA TYR A 35 -3.69 -16.16 3.91
C TYR A 35 -4.95 -15.66 3.16
N GLY A 36 -4.81 -15.29 1.89
CA GLY A 36 -5.91 -14.80 1.07
C GLY A 36 -7.03 -15.83 0.85
N LEU A 37 -6.65 -17.08 0.59
CA LEU A 37 -7.57 -18.21 0.47
C LEU A 37 -8.29 -18.48 1.78
N PHE A 38 -7.55 -18.52 2.90
CA PHE A 38 -8.15 -18.74 4.22
C PHE A 38 -9.14 -17.63 4.62
N ILE A 39 -8.82 -16.36 4.36
CA ILE A 39 -9.75 -15.24 4.59
C ILE A 39 -11.05 -15.40 3.78
N PHE A 40 -10.95 -15.90 2.56
CA PHE A 40 -12.15 -16.18 1.76
C PHE A 40 -13.00 -17.27 2.41
N CYS A 41 -12.39 -18.36 2.87
CA CYS A 41 -13.08 -19.40 3.62
C CYS A 41 -13.79 -18.80 4.85
N GLN A 42 -13.10 -18.00 5.66
CA GLN A 42 -13.71 -17.36 6.83
C GLN A 42 -14.89 -16.44 6.50
N SER A 43 -14.91 -15.86 5.29
CA SER A 43 -16.02 -15.02 4.83
C SER A 43 -17.17 -15.81 4.21
N HIS A 44 -16.96 -17.10 3.88
CA HIS A 44 -17.91 -17.99 3.22
C HIS A 44 -17.89 -19.36 3.91
N PRO A 45 -18.41 -19.47 5.14
CA PRO A 45 -18.42 -20.71 5.91
C PRO A 45 -19.18 -21.83 5.17
N GLN A 46 -18.59 -23.02 5.12
CA GLN A 46 -19.23 -24.24 4.60
C GLN A 46 -19.08 -25.37 5.62
N LYS A 47 -19.96 -26.38 5.53
CA LYS A 47 -19.87 -27.57 6.40
C LYS A 47 -18.61 -28.39 6.11
N ASN A 48 -18.22 -28.49 4.84
CA ASN A 48 -17.04 -29.23 4.41
C ASN A 48 -15.88 -28.27 4.11
N LYS A 49 -14.80 -28.36 4.90
CA LYS A 49 -13.60 -27.51 4.75
C LYS A 49 -12.88 -27.69 3.40
N SER A 50 -12.82 -28.91 2.89
CA SER A 50 -12.15 -29.19 1.61
C SER A 50 -12.94 -28.57 0.45
N GLU A 51 -14.26 -28.70 0.46
CA GLU A 51 -15.13 -28.04 -0.51
C GLU A 51 -15.02 -26.51 -0.43
N GLN A 52 -15.01 -25.96 0.78
CA GLN A 52 -14.82 -24.54 1.02
C GLN A 52 -13.52 -24.00 0.41
N PHE A 53 -12.42 -24.73 0.59
CA PHE A 53 -11.12 -24.32 0.09
C PHE A 53 -11.03 -24.47 -1.44
N ASN A 54 -11.66 -25.50 -2.01
CA ASN A 54 -11.81 -25.62 -3.47
C ASN A 54 -12.58 -24.42 -4.06
N GLN A 55 -13.67 -23.99 -3.42
CA GLN A 55 -14.39 -22.77 -3.84
C GLN A 55 -13.51 -21.52 -3.77
N ALA A 56 -12.62 -21.41 -2.77
CA ALA A 56 -11.66 -20.32 -2.69
C ALA A 56 -10.66 -20.36 -3.86
N MET A 57 -10.10 -21.54 -4.16
CA MET A 57 -9.18 -21.73 -5.30
C MET A 57 -9.85 -21.39 -6.63
N ASP A 58 -11.09 -21.82 -6.84
CA ASP A 58 -11.89 -21.49 -8.03
C ASP A 58 -12.18 -19.99 -8.13
N TYR A 59 -12.58 -19.38 -7.01
CA TYR A 59 -12.88 -17.95 -6.97
C TYR A 59 -11.67 -17.11 -7.39
N TYR A 60 -10.49 -17.45 -6.87
CA TYR A 60 -9.23 -16.77 -7.17
C TYR A 60 -8.52 -17.28 -8.43
N LYS A 61 -9.00 -18.37 -9.03
CA LYS A 61 -8.45 -19.03 -10.23
C LYS A 61 -7.00 -19.45 -10.04
N VAL A 62 -6.72 -20.13 -8.95
CA VAL A 62 -5.38 -20.66 -8.61
C VAL A 62 -5.46 -22.16 -8.39
N THR A 63 -4.35 -22.85 -8.63
CA THR A 63 -4.18 -24.27 -8.32
C THR A 63 -3.10 -24.39 -7.26
N ILE A 64 -3.40 -25.14 -6.20
CA ILE A 64 -2.46 -25.42 -5.10
C ILE A 64 -2.24 -26.93 -5.06
N GLU A 65 -0.98 -27.36 -5.06
CA GLU A 65 -0.62 -28.79 -5.05
C GLU A 65 -1.08 -29.50 -3.77
N ASN A 66 -0.94 -28.83 -2.61
CA ASN A 66 -1.39 -29.34 -1.33
C ASN A 66 -2.37 -28.37 -0.64
N PRO A 67 -3.68 -28.49 -0.94
CA PRO A 67 -4.71 -27.61 -0.39
C PRO A 67 -4.78 -27.63 1.14
N GLU A 68 -4.60 -28.79 1.76
CA GLU A 68 -4.67 -28.95 3.22
C GLU A 68 -3.54 -28.19 3.92
N LEU A 69 -2.31 -28.34 3.43
CA LEU A 69 -1.16 -27.58 3.95
C LEU A 69 -1.34 -26.08 3.74
N SER A 70 -1.88 -25.64 2.59
CA SER A 70 -2.13 -24.22 2.35
C SER A 70 -3.23 -23.66 3.26
N TYR A 71 -4.29 -24.44 3.51
CA TYR A 71 -5.33 -24.09 4.48
C TYR A 71 -4.71 -23.91 5.87
N ALA A 72 -3.99 -24.91 6.37
CA ALA A 72 -3.36 -24.88 7.69
C ALA A 72 -2.36 -23.72 7.83
N GLN A 73 -1.58 -23.46 6.77
CA GLN A 73 -0.67 -22.32 6.72
C GLN A 73 -1.43 -20.98 6.80
N GLY A 74 -2.53 -20.84 6.07
CA GLY A 74 -3.37 -19.65 6.08
C GLY A 74 -4.03 -19.41 7.44
N GLU A 75 -4.53 -20.48 8.07
CA GLU A 75 -5.08 -20.47 9.43
C GLU A 75 -4.06 -20.01 10.46
N ARG A 76 -2.86 -20.60 10.41
CA ARG A 76 -1.75 -20.22 11.28
C ARG A 76 -1.41 -18.74 11.15
N LEU A 77 -1.24 -18.26 9.91
CA LEU A 77 -0.93 -16.85 9.65
C LEU A 77 -2.06 -15.92 10.13
N PHE A 78 -3.31 -16.31 9.96
CA PHE A 78 -4.45 -15.53 10.44
C PHE A 78 -4.44 -15.36 11.96
N ASN A 79 -4.09 -16.43 12.68
CA ASN A 79 -4.03 -16.43 14.14
C ASN A 79 -2.79 -15.72 14.70
N GLU A 80 -1.64 -15.81 14.02
CA GLU A 80 -0.37 -15.20 14.46
C GLU A 80 -0.31 -13.69 14.17
N ILE A 81 -0.95 -13.20 13.12
CA ILE A 81 -0.84 -11.79 12.69
C ILE A 81 -1.67 -10.88 13.61
N PRO A 82 -1.05 -9.85 14.21
CA PRO A 82 -1.77 -8.92 15.06
C PRO A 82 -2.93 -8.21 14.33
N PRO A 83 -4.03 -7.89 15.03
CA PRO A 83 -5.12 -7.14 14.44
C PRO A 83 -4.66 -5.74 14.00
N LYS A 84 -5.43 -5.12 13.10
CA LYS A 84 -5.19 -3.75 12.58
C LYS A 84 -3.88 -3.58 11.78
N ASN A 85 -3.28 -4.66 11.31
CA ASN A 85 -2.20 -4.59 10.32
C ASN A 85 -2.69 -3.98 8.99
N PRO A 86 -2.01 -2.95 8.45
CA PRO A 86 -2.37 -2.37 7.15
C PRO A 86 -2.27 -3.42 6.04
N LYS A 87 -3.26 -3.45 5.16
CA LYS A 87 -3.36 -4.47 4.11
C LYS A 87 -2.99 -3.94 2.74
N ALA A 88 -2.23 -4.71 1.97
CA ALA A 88 -2.01 -4.46 0.55
C ALA A 88 -2.96 -5.33 -0.28
N GLY A 89 -3.35 -4.83 -1.45
CA GLY A 89 -4.14 -5.58 -2.43
C GLY A 89 -3.31 -5.84 -3.68
N ILE A 90 -3.21 -7.11 -4.09
CA ILE A 90 -2.48 -7.56 -5.29
C ILE A 90 -3.38 -8.46 -6.14
N SER A 91 -3.21 -8.41 -7.47
CA SER A 91 -3.94 -9.33 -8.34
C SER A 91 -3.38 -10.74 -8.18
N THR A 92 -4.27 -11.73 -8.16
CA THR A 92 -3.93 -13.17 -8.17
C THR A 92 -2.99 -13.52 -9.31
N LYS A 93 -3.27 -13.01 -10.52
CA LYS A 93 -2.41 -13.18 -11.69
C LYS A 93 -0.98 -12.69 -11.43
N THR A 94 -0.83 -11.48 -10.91
CA THR A 94 0.49 -10.91 -10.60
C THR A 94 1.18 -11.70 -9.49
N LEU A 95 0.46 -12.08 -8.43
CA LEU A 95 1.04 -12.88 -7.34
C LEU A 95 1.55 -14.24 -7.84
N MET A 96 0.77 -14.93 -8.69
CA MET A 96 1.16 -16.22 -9.24
C MET A 96 2.33 -16.12 -10.23
N ASP A 97 2.40 -15.05 -11.03
CA ASP A 97 3.56 -14.78 -11.89
C ASP A 97 4.86 -14.63 -11.07
N PHE A 98 4.80 -13.87 -9.98
CA PHE A 98 5.91 -13.68 -9.05
C PHE A 98 6.26 -14.93 -8.23
N TYR A 99 5.28 -15.83 -8.00
CA TYR A 99 5.50 -17.11 -7.33
C TYR A 99 6.17 -18.14 -8.25
N THR A 100 5.73 -18.22 -9.50
CA THR A 100 6.08 -19.31 -10.43
C THR A 100 7.35 -19.01 -11.21
N ASN A 101 7.56 -17.75 -11.60
CA ASN A 101 8.66 -17.37 -12.48
C ASN A 101 9.83 -16.79 -11.67
N PRO A 102 11.09 -17.09 -12.03
CA PRO A 102 12.24 -16.39 -11.47
C PRO A 102 12.13 -14.88 -11.70
N LYS A 103 12.42 -14.11 -10.66
CA LYS A 103 12.39 -12.64 -10.68
C LYS A 103 13.74 -12.09 -10.23
N SER A 104 14.17 -11.01 -10.87
CA SER A 104 15.32 -10.26 -10.40
C SER A 104 15.04 -9.60 -9.05
N GLU A 105 16.09 -9.26 -8.30
CA GLU A 105 15.95 -8.51 -7.05
C GLU A 105 15.17 -7.20 -7.26
N PHE A 106 15.41 -6.50 -8.37
CA PHE A 106 14.72 -5.24 -8.65
C PHE A 106 13.23 -5.40 -8.94
N GLU A 107 12.83 -6.50 -9.59
CA GLU A 107 11.41 -6.83 -9.78
C GLU A 107 10.74 -7.15 -8.44
N ILE A 108 11.42 -7.92 -7.57
CA ILE A 108 10.95 -8.19 -6.21
C ILE A 108 10.79 -6.87 -5.45
N ASP A 109 11.80 -5.99 -5.47
CA ASP A 109 11.73 -4.70 -4.80
C ASP A 109 10.59 -3.83 -5.35
N SER A 110 10.33 -3.89 -6.66
CA SER A 110 9.19 -3.22 -7.30
C SER A 110 7.86 -3.77 -6.80
N PHE A 111 7.74 -5.09 -6.65
CA PHE A 111 6.56 -5.73 -6.06
C PHE A 111 6.35 -5.28 -4.60
N LEU A 112 7.42 -5.25 -3.79
CA LEU A 112 7.36 -4.81 -2.40
C LEU A 112 6.95 -3.33 -2.30
N ALA A 113 7.48 -2.47 -3.17
CA ALA A 113 7.12 -1.06 -3.22
C ALA A 113 5.68 -0.84 -3.68
N PHE A 114 5.22 -1.59 -4.68
CA PHE A 114 3.82 -1.57 -5.10
C PHE A 114 2.90 -1.94 -3.93
N CYS A 115 3.11 -3.10 -3.31
CA CYS A 115 2.32 -3.56 -2.17
C CYS A 115 2.39 -2.58 -1.01
N GLY A 116 3.58 -2.03 -0.75
CA GLY A 116 3.80 -0.98 0.24
C GLY A 116 2.93 0.24 -0.02
N MET A 117 2.98 0.83 -1.21
CA MET A 117 2.15 1.97 -1.59
C MET A 117 0.65 1.67 -1.52
N ARG A 118 0.21 0.48 -1.97
CA ARG A 118 -1.19 0.03 -1.85
C ARG A 118 -1.65 0.01 -0.39
N SER A 119 -0.78 -0.44 0.52
CA SER A 119 -1.08 -0.45 1.96
C SER A 119 -1.16 0.94 2.60
N ILE A 120 -0.49 1.95 2.03
CA ILE A 120 -0.60 3.34 2.52
C ILE A 120 -1.87 4.00 1.97
N LEU A 121 -2.18 3.73 0.70
CA LEU A 121 -3.31 4.30 -0.01
C LEU A 121 -4.64 3.76 0.51
N GLN A 122 -4.73 2.45 0.78
CA GLN A 122 -5.96 1.78 1.23
C GLN A 122 -7.14 2.14 0.30
N LYS A 123 -8.26 2.60 0.87
CA LYS A 123 -9.47 3.00 0.12
C LYS A 123 -9.36 4.38 -0.51
N LYS A 124 -8.37 5.22 -0.12
CA LYS A 124 -8.24 6.62 -0.56
C LYS A 124 -8.04 6.69 -2.08
N ALA A 125 -8.54 7.75 -2.70
CA ALA A 125 -8.31 8.02 -4.12
C ALA A 125 -6.85 8.38 -4.38
N TYR A 126 -6.26 9.17 -3.48
CA TYR A 126 -4.86 9.53 -3.46
C TYR A 126 -4.40 9.78 -2.02
N CYS A 127 -3.10 9.79 -1.77
CA CYS A 127 -2.54 10.25 -0.50
C CYS A 127 -1.14 10.83 -0.68
N LYS A 128 -0.73 11.68 0.26
CA LYS A 128 0.65 12.14 0.38
C LYS A 128 1.45 11.11 1.18
N ILE A 129 2.63 10.74 0.68
CA ILE A 129 3.56 9.81 1.35
C ILE A 129 4.98 10.37 1.37
N THR A 130 5.82 9.78 2.21
CA THR A 130 7.27 10.07 2.29
C THR A 130 8.07 8.80 2.01
N ASN A 131 9.38 8.93 1.85
CA ASN A 131 10.25 7.77 1.64
C ASN A 131 10.30 6.88 2.86
N GLU A 132 10.43 7.47 4.05
CA GLU A 132 10.50 6.73 5.31
C GLU A 132 9.25 5.86 5.48
N TYR A 133 8.07 6.39 5.15
CA TYR A 133 6.83 5.64 5.22
C TYR A 133 6.74 4.54 4.16
N LEU A 134 7.21 4.78 2.93
CA LEU A 134 7.26 3.76 1.88
C LEU A 134 8.22 2.61 2.25
N LEU A 135 9.45 2.94 2.66
CA LEU A 135 10.47 1.96 3.01
C LEU A 135 10.04 1.08 4.18
N ALA A 136 9.37 1.66 5.17
CA ALA A 136 8.77 0.90 6.27
C ALA A 136 7.76 -0.14 5.76
N ARG A 137 6.89 0.23 4.81
CA ARG A 137 5.92 -0.71 4.23
C ARG A 137 6.56 -1.78 3.36
N MET A 138 7.57 -1.42 2.59
CA MET A 138 8.36 -2.40 1.82
C MET A 138 9.00 -3.45 2.75
N ALA A 139 9.40 -3.03 3.95
CA ALA A 139 9.94 -3.89 5.00
C ALA A 139 8.88 -4.67 5.81
N GLY A 140 7.60 -4.58 5.46
CA GLY A 140 6.51 -5.22 6.19
C GLY A 140 6.16 -4.56 7.52
N LEU A 141 6.65 -3.35 7.79
CA LEU A 141 6.43 -2.64 9.04
C LEU A 141 5.12 -1.84 9.02
N THR A 142 4.55 -1.65 10.21
CA THR A 142 3.28 -0.94 10.37
C THR A 142 3.43 0.59 10.37
N SER A 143 4.62 1.09 10.70
CA SER A 143 4.98 2.50 10.82
C SER A 143 6.47 2.68 10.55
N PRO A 144 6.94 3.90 10.21
CA PRO A 144 8.37 4.22 10.21
C PRO A 144 8.99 3.87 11.55
N MET A 145 10.17 3.25 11.51
CA MET A 145 10.97 3.03 12.71
C MET A 145 11.62 4.36 13.09
N ASN A 146 11.37 4.82 14.32
CA ASN A 146 11.98 6.05 14.82
C ASN A 146 13.48 5.85 15.11
N ASP A 147 13.91 4.64 15.51
CA ASP A 147 15.31 4.37 15.90
C ASP A 147 15.87 3.00 15.45
N GLN A 148 15.05 2.12 14.89
CA GLN A 148 15.51 0.82 14.37
C GLN A 148 16.04 0.97 12.95
N LYS A 149 17.20 0.36 12.69
CA LYS A 149 17.79 0.29 11.35
C LYS A 149 16.81 -0.43 10.43
N LEU A 150 16.49 0.20 9.30
CA LEU A 150 15.76 -0.45 8.23
C LEU A 150 16.49 -1.74 7.80
N PRO A 151 15.75 -2.81 7.46
CA PRO A 151 16.35 -4.01 6.91
C PRO A 151 17.23 -3.67 5.69
N ILE A 152 18.36 -4.36 5.56
CA ILE A 152 19.38 -4.11 4.52
C ILE A 152 18.73 -3.97 3.13
N MET A 153 17.71 -4.78 2.86
CA MET A 153 17.00 -4.81 1.59
C MET A 153 16.38 -3.46 1.16
N VAL A 154 15.87 -2.67 2.11
CA VAL A 154 15.24 -1.37 1.79
C VAL A 154 16.20 -0.20 2.00
N THR A 155 17.31 -0.40 2.70
CA THR A 155 18.30 0.64 3.02
C THR A 155 18.93 1.24 1.76
N LYS A 156 19.14 0.44 0.69
CA LYS A 156 19.66 0.96 -0.60
C LYS A 156 18.78 2.06 -1.19
N TYR A 157 17.47 2.03 -0.93
CA TYR A 157 16.49 3.00 -1.40
C TYR A 157 16.40 4.28 -0.55
N GLN A 158 17.22 4.41 0.49
CA GLN A 158 17.43 5.72 1.13
C GLN A 158 18.17 6.68 0.18
N LYS A 159 18.96 6.14 -0.77
CA LYS A 159 19.62 6.94 -1.81
C LYS A 159 18.58 7.42 -2.83
N ARG A 160 18.57 8.73 -3.09
CA ARG A 160 17.58 9.39 -3.97
C ARG A 160 17.46 8.73 -5.34
N TYR A 161 18.58 8.47 -6.01
CA TYR A 161 18.56 7.88 -7.36
C TYR A 161 17.99 6.45 -7.37
N GLN A 162 18.15 5.68 -6.29
CA GLN A 162 17.60 4.32 -6.20
C GLN A 162 16.08 4.35 -6.04
N ILE A 163 15.56 5.21 -5.16
CA ILE A 163 14.11 5.32 -4.99
C ILE A 163 13.43 5.97 -6.20
N ASP A 164 14.11 6.88 -6.90
CA ASP A 164 13.60 7.48 -8.12
C ASP A 164 13.45 6.43 -9.23
N LYS A 165 14.45 5.55 -9.43
CA LYS A 165 14.35 4.39 -10.33
C LYS A 165 13.17 3.47 -9.99
N LEU A 166 12.97 3.19 -8.71
CA LEU A 166 11.86 2.34 -8.26
C LEU A 166 10.49 2.98 -8.56
N ARG A 167 10.35 4.29 -8.34
CA ARG A 167 9.11 5.01 -8.64
C ARG A 167 8.85 5.08 -10.14
N GLU A 168 9.88 5.31 -10.94
CA GLU A 168 9.79 5.27 -12.40
C GLU A 168 9.29 3.91 -12.87
N GLN A 169 9.87 2.83 -12.35
CA GLN A 169 9.41 1.47 -12.64
C GLN A 169 7.94 1.25 -12.28
N LEU A 170 7.48 1.77 -11.13
CA LEU A 170 6.08 1.70 -10.74
C LEU A 170 5.15 2.54 -11.63
N GLN A 171 5.61 3.69 -12.13
CA GLN A 171 4.83 4.54 -13.04
C GLN A 171 4.65 3.88 -14.40
N ILE A 172 5.72 3.29 -14.94
CA ILE A 172 5.73 2.64 -16.25
C ILE A 172 4.93 1.33 -16.20
N ASN A 173 5.22 0.46 -15.21
CA ASN A 173 4.79 -0.94 -15.25
C ASN A 173 3.66 -1.29 -14.28
N TRP A 174 3.37 -0.44 -13.29
CA TRP A 174 2.38 -0.73 -12.23
C TRP A 174 1.23 0.27 -12.17
N GLY A 175 1.19 1.23 -13.11
CA GLY A 175 0.13 2.22 -13.22
C GLY A 175 0.12 3.28 -12.11
N LEU A 176 1.23 3.44 -11.38
CA LEU A 176 1.38 4.50 -10.39
C LEU A 176 1.28 5.88 -11.05
N LYS A 177 0.52 6.79 -10.46
CA LYS A 177 0.58 8.23 -10.75
C LYS A 177 1.20 8.94 -9.56
N LEU A 178 2.18 9.81 -9.82
CA LEU A 178 2.97 10.49 -8.81
C LEU A 178 3.03 11.99 -9.09
N TYR A 179 2.87 12.80 -8.05
CA TYR A 179 3.02 14.25 -8.14
C TYR A 179 3.79 14.80 -6.92
N SER A 180 4.87 15.54 -7.14
CA SER A 180 5.81 15.95 -6.08
C SER A 180 6.19 17.44 -6.08
N TYR A 181 5.47 18.30 -6.80
CA TYR A 181 5.84 19.72 -6.91
C TYR A 181 5.69 20.48 -5.58
N HIS A 182 6.74 21.23 -5.19
CA HIS A 182 6.85 22.01 -3.93
C HIS A 182 6.28 21.32 -2.69
N ALA A 183 6.62 20.04 -2.47
CA ALA A 183 6.24 19.32 -1.27
C ALA A 183 7.42 18.55 -0.66
N ARG A 184 7.47 18.55 0.68
CA ARG A 184 8.17 17.49 1.42
C ARG A 184 7.37 16.20 1.29
N GLY A 185 7.87 15.22 0.56
CA GLY A 185 7.13 14.01 0.16
C GLY A 185 6.39 14.19 -1.18
N TYR A 186 5.54 13.23 -1.53
CA TYR A 186 4.91 13.16 -2.84
C TYR A 186 3.51 12.55 -2.74
N TYR A 187 2.64 12.93 -3.65
CA TYR A 187 1.28 12.40 -3.75
C TYR A 187 1.25 11.24 -4.72
N ILE A 188 0.54 10.17 -4.36
CA ILE A 188 0.39 8.97 -5.17
C ILE A 188 -1.08 8.64 -5.41
N SER A 189 -1.38 8.05 -6.57
CA SER A 189 -2.66 7.41 -6.88
C SER A 189 -2.46 6.22 -7.83
N PHE A 190 -3.38 5.25 -7.74
CA PHE A 190 -3.56 4.17 -8.72
C PHE A 190 -4.97 4.20 -9.34
N LYS A 191 -5.75 5.24 -9.06
CA LYS A 191 -7.15 5.38 -9.50
C LYS A 191 -7.34 6.60 -10.39
N LEU A 192 -6.72 7.71 -10.02
CA LEU A 192 -6.80 8.97 -10.74
C LEU A 192 -5.81 8.96 -11.91
N THR A 193 -6.15 9.72 -12.95
CA THR A 193 -5.18 10.20 -13.94
C THR A 193 -4.20 11.18 -13.29
N ILE A 194 -3.10 11.48 -14.00
CA ILE A 194 -2.11 12.45 -13.51
C ILE A 194 -2.73 13.86 -13.39
N GLU A 195 -3.58 14.26 -14.34
CA GLU A 195 -4.25 15.56 -14.35
C GLU A 195 -5.23 15.69 -13.17
N GLU A 196 -6.05 14.68 -12.91
CA GLU A 196 -6.97 14.66 -11.78
C GLU A 196 -6.21 14.72 -10.44
N LEU A 197 -5.10 13.98 -10.32
CA LEU A 197 -4.26 13.98 -9.13
C LEU A 197 -3.69 15.38 -8.86
N ILE A 198 -3.12 16.02 -9.88
CA ILE A 198 -2.57 17.39 -9.78
C ILE A 198 -3.67 18.36 -9.39
N THR A 199 -4.80 18.30 -10.10
CA THR A 199 -5.97 19.17 -9.87
C THR A 199 -6.46 19.07 -8.42
N GLN A 200 -6.68 17.85 -7.92
CA GLN A 200 -7.15 17.64 -6.55
C GLN A 200 -6.16 18.14 -5.50
N VAL A 201 -4.86 17.96 -5.74
CA VAL A 201 -3.80 18.42 -4.83
C VAL A 201 -3.72 19.94 -4.81
N GLU A 202 -3.71 20.59 -5.98
CA GLU A 202 -3.61 22.06 -6.07
C GLU A 202 -4.87 22.77 -5.56
N MET A 203 -6.07 22.24 -5.85
CA MET A 203 -7.31 22.74 -5.27
C MET A 203 -7.28 22.70 -3.74
N ARG A 204 -6.79 21.59 -3.16
CA ARG A 204 -6.66 21.46 -1.70
C ARG A 204 -5.65 22.45 -1.14
N ARG A 205 -4.52 22.68 -1.82
CA ARG A 205 -3.50 23.68 -1.43
C ARG A 205 -4.06 25.10 -1.47
N ALA A 206 -4.74 25.48 -2.55
CA ALA A 206 -5.34 26.80 -2.70
C ALA A 206 -6.35 27.08 -1.57
N LYS A 207 -7.23 26.12 -1.27
CA LYS A 207 -8.19 26.22 -0.16
C LYS A 207 -7.48 26.38 1.19
N SER A 208 -6.46 25.56 1.45
CA SER A 208 -5.70 25.63 2.70
C SER A 208 -4.95 26.95 2.86
N ASN A 209 -4.36 27.47 1.78
CA ASN A 209 -3.66 28.75 1.78
C ASN A 209 -4.61 29.93 2.01
N LYS A 210 -5.80 29.91 1.38
CA LYS A 210 -6.85 30.90 1.63
C LYS A 210 -7.27 30.90 3.10
N GLN A 211 -7.52 29.71 3.67
CA GLN A 211 -7.90 29.58 5.08
C GLN A 211 -6.79 30.09 6.02
N ARG A 212 -5.53 29.75 5.73
CA ARG A 212 -4.37 30.20 6.52
C ARG A 212 -4.27 31.73 6.53
N ARG A 213 -4.36 32.38 5.36
CA ARG A 213 -4.32 33.86 5.25
C ARG A 213 -5.45 34.52 6.04
N ILE A 214 -6.66 33.96 6.01
CA ILE A 214 -7.80 34.48 6.78
C ILE A 214 -7.53 34.36 8.28
N SER A 215 -7.06 33.21 8.75
CA SER A 215 -6.75 32.99 10.16
C SER A 215 -5.60 33.88 10.64
N GLU A 216 -4.55 34.05 9.84
CA GLU A 216 -3.42 34.95 10.15
C GLU A 216 -3.87 36.41 10.25
N LYS A 217 -4.72 36.86 9.32
CA LYS A 217 -5.28 38.21 9.37
C LYS A 217 -6.10 38.42 10.64
N LYS A 218 -6.95 37.45 11.02
CA LYS A 218 -7.73 37.52 12.27
C LYS A 218 -6.82 37.60 13.49
N ALA A 219 -5.83 36.71 13.59
CA ALA A 219 -4.88 36.71 14.70
C ALA A 219 -4.12 38.05 14.81
N PHE A 220 -3.71 38.62 13.68
CA PHE A 220 -3.04 39.91 13.65
C PHE A 220 -3.96 41.06 14.09
N VAL A 221 -5.21 41.09 13.64
CA VAL A 221 -6.21 42.07 14.08
C VAL A 221 -6.43 41.97 15.59
N THR A 222 -6.58 40.76 16.15
CA THR A 222 -6.71 40.55 17.60
C THR A 222 -5.49 41.09 18.36
N GLN A 223 -4.27 40.81 17.87
CA GLN A 223 -3.05 41.34 18.49
C GLN A 223 -2.98 42.88 18.44
N VAL A 224 -3.40 43.50 17.34
CA VAL A 224 -3.43 44.96 17.21
C VAL A 224 -4.49 45.57 18.14
N LEU A 225 -5.71 45.01 18.20
CA LEU A 225 -6.79 45.46 19.08
C LEU A 225 -6.39 45.41 20.56
N PHE A 226 -5.69 44.34 20.96
CA PHE A 226 -5.11 44.22 22.30
C PHE A 226 -4.08 45.32 22.59
N LYS A 227 -3.15 45.58 21.65
CA LYS A 227 -2.11 46.62 21.80
C LYS A 227 -2.67 48.04 21.92
N ILE A 228 -3.80 48.34 21.28
CA ILE A 228 -4.42 49.68 21.34
C ILE A 228 -5.47 49.82 22.45
N GLY A 229 -5.53 48.88 23.40
CA GLY A 229 -6.40 48.96 24.57
C GLY A 229 -7.89 48.72 24.29
N LYS A 230 -8.26 48.26 23.09
CA LYS A 230 -9.65 47.94 22.71
C LYS A 230 -10.01 46.48 23.01
N SER A 231 -9.57 45.97 24.16
CA SER A 231 -9.75 44.57 24.56
C SER A 231 -11.22 44.15 24.78
N GLN A 232 -12.15 45.11 24.78
CA GLN A 232 -13.60 44.90 24.92
C GLN A 232 -14.27 44.32 23.65
N TYR A 233 -13.53 44.28 22.53
CA TYR A 233 -14.01 43.85 21.21
C TYR A 233 -13.28 42.59 20.70
N VAL A 234 -12.57 41.88 21.58
CA VAL A 234 -11.87 40.62 21.29
C VAL A 234 -12.78 39.45 21.59
#